data_AF-A0A847FNT3-F1
#
_entry.id   AF-A0A847FNT3-F1
#
_cell.length_a   1.000
_cell.length_b   1.000
_cell.length_c   1.000
_cell.angle_alpha   90.00
_cell.angle_beta   90.00
_cell.angle_gamma   90.00
#
_symmetry.space_group_name_H-M   'P 1'
#
loop_
_entity.id
_entity.type
_entity.pdbx_description
1 polymer ?
#
loop_
_entity_poly.entity_id
_entity_poly.type
_entity_poly.pdbx_seq_one_letter_code
_entity_poly.pdbx_strand_id
1 'polypeptide(L)'
;MNVHDDIAEVLVSEEAIKNRVAELGRQISEDYAGEKLLLIGLLRGAIVFLSDLMRCITIPIQLDFIGISSYGANTESGAVRLVMDLEIDIAGRHVLIVEDIVDTGKTLFYLAGNLRARQPASLRICALLDKPERRQVPIDVDYVGFEIPDKFVVGYGLDFAEGYRNLPFVGVLKEHLYKEVLMRSAIVRKMNSYLGQEIPLSALVDWARETLSAGELSADDGALLKDLIDRAGQPGTRRFGLTLEDCDYLLRRLGQELRVSTAPANGQAGR
;
A
#
# COMPACT_ATOMS: atom_id res chain seq x y z
N MET A 1 12.31 -4.52 -21.33
CA MET A 1 10.84 -4.54 -21.11
C MET A 1 10.36 -3.12 -21.18
N ASN A 2 9.37 -2.84 -22.03
CA ASN A 2 8.77 -1.52 -22.14
C ASN A 2 7.66 -1.45 -21.08
N VAL A 3 7.78 -0.55 -20.11
CA VAL A 3 6.78 -0.38 -19.03
C VAL A 3 5.38 -0.06 -19.57
N HIS A 4 5.27 0.42 -20.82
CA HIS A 4 3.98 0.61 -21.49
C HIS A 4 3.29 -0.71 -21.87
N ASP A 5 4.05 -1.78 -22.11
CA ASP A 5 3.49 -3.09 -22.49
C ASP A 5 2.80 -3.77 -21.30
N ASP A 6 3.07 -3.33 -20.08
CA ASP A 6 2.49 -3.87 -18.84
C ASP A 6 1.13 -3.23 -18.48
N ILE A 7 0.75 -2.18 -19.21
CA ILE A 7 -0.49 -1.44 -18.99
C ILE A 7 -1.62 -2.06 -19.81
N ALA A 8 -2.72 -2.42 -19.14
CA ALA A 8 -3.92 -2.96 -19.77
C ALA A 8 -4.74 -1.84 -20.45
N GLU A 9 -4.87 -0.70 -19.78
CA GLU A 9 -5.57 0.48 -20.27
C GLU A 9 -5.02 1.75 -19.61
N VAL A 10 -5.11 2.88 -20.32
CA VAL A 10 -4.86 4.21 -19.74
C VAL A 10 -6.17 4.69 -19.15
N LEU A 11 -6.23 4.82 -17.82
CA LEU A 11 -7.43 5.23 -17.09
C LEU A 11 -7.57 6.75 -17.05
N VAL A 12 -6.45 7.46 -16.85
CA VAL A 12 -6.40 8.92 -16.87
C VAL A 12 -5.19 9.35 -17.69
N SER A 13 -5.42 10.05 -18.80
CA SER A 13 -4.35 10.51 -19.69
C SER A 13 -3.54 11.66 -19.07
N GLU A 14 -2.31 11.86 -19.55
CA GLU A 14 -1.46 12.99 -19.16
C GLU A 14 -2.17 14.35 -19.36
N GLU A 15 -2.88 14.51 -20.48
CA GLU A 15 -3.64 15.72 -20.77
C GLU A 15 -4.79 15.93 -19.78
N ALA A 16 -5.54 14.87 -19.45
CA ALA A 16 -6.62 14.95 -18.47
C ALA A 16 -6.08 15.34 -17.10
N ILE A 17 -4.97 14.72 -16.66
CA ILE A 17 -4.29 15.06 -15.41
C ILE A 17 -3.89 16.53 -15.40
N LYS A 18 -3.18 16.99 -16.44
CA LYS A 18 -2.73 18.39 -16.54
C LYS A 18 -3.88 19.39 -16.42
N ASN A 19 -4.98 19.15 -17.14
CA ASN A 19 -6.15 20.01 -17.11
C ASN A 19 -6.79 20.01 -15.71
N ARG A 20 -6.98 18.83 -15.12
CA ARG A 20 -7.59 18.70 -13.81
C ARG A 20 -6.75 19.32 -12.70
N VAL A 21 -5.43 19.14 -12.74
CA VAL A 21 -4.49 19.77 -11.79
C VAL A 21 -4.57 21.30 -11.86
N ALA A 22 -4.68 21.87 -13.06
CA ALA A 22 -4.86 23.31 -13.22
C ALA A 22 -6.18 23.81 -12.64
N GLU A 23 -7.27 23.06 -12.82
CA GLU A 23 -8.57 23.36 -12.20
C GLU A 23 -8.49 23.32 -10.66
N LEU A 24 -7.87 22.27 -10.10
CA LEU A 24 -7.68 22.13 -8.66
C LEU A 24 -6.83 23.26 -8.09
N GLY A 25 -5.71 23.60 -8.75
CA GLY A 25 -4.85 24.70 -8.33
C GLY A 25 -5.59 26.04 -8.28
N ARG A 26 -6.45 26.31 -9.26
CA ARG A 26 -7.30 27.51 -9.27
C ARG A 26 -8.31 27.48 -8.12
N GLN A 27 -9.02 26.37 -7.94
CA GLN A 27 -10.01 26.22 -6.86
C GLN A 27 -9.38 26.41 -5.47
N ILE A 28 -8.23 25.76 -5.23
CA ILE A 28 -7.48 25.90 -3.96
C ILE A 28 -7.03 27.35 -3.76
N SER A 29 -6.59 28.02 -4.82
CA SER A 29 -6.15 29.42 -4.73
C SER A 29 -7.31 30.38 -4.40
N GLU A 30 -8.51 30.10 -4.93
CA GLU A 30 -9.73 30.85 -4.63
C GLU A 30 -10.17 30.63 -3.17
N ASP A 31 -10.19 29.37 -2.71
CA ASP A 31 -10.61 29.00 -1.35
C ASP A 31 -9.70 29.54 -0.25
N TYR A 32 -8.41 29.71 -0.54
CA TYR A 32 -7.39 30.22 0.38
C TYR A 32 -6.88 31.61 -0.01
N ALA A 33 -7.68 32.38 -0.73
CA ALA A 33 -7.30 33.73 -1.15
C ALA A 33 -6.98 34.63 0.05
N GLY A 34 -5.78 35.23 0.04
CA GLY A 34 -5.28 36.07 1.14
C GLY A 34 -4.62 35.31 2.29
N GLU A 35 -4.64 33.98 2.26
CA GLU A 35 -4.03 33.13 3.29
C GLU A 35 -2.65 32.61 2.89
N LYS A 36 -1.94 32.02 3.86
CA LYS A 36 -0.72 31.22 3.62
C LYS A 36 -1.04 29.75 3.80
N LEU A 37 -0.84 28.95 2.76
CA LEU A 37 -1.19 27.53 2.77
C LEU A 37 0.06 26.65 2.95
N LEU A 38 0.03 25.71 3.88
CA LEU A 38 1.04 24.66 3.99
C LEU A 38 0.55 23.41 3.24
N LEU A 39 1.29 23.01 2.21
CA LEU A 39 1.08 21.75 1.52
C LEU A 39 1.91 20.65 2.20
N ILE A 40 1.26 19.54 2.56
CA ILE A 40 1.93 18.35 3.10
C ILE A 40 1.86 17.24 2.06
N GLY A 41 2.99 16.89 1.48
CA GLY A 41 3.11 15.75 0.56
C GLY A 41 3.30 14.43 1.30
N LEU A 42 2.45 13.45 1.02
CA LEU A 42 2.63 12.10 1.56
C LEU A 42 3.56 11.28 0.66
N LEU A 43 4.73 10.90 1.22
CA LEU A 43 5.74 10.18 0.46
C LEU A 43 5.43 8.68 0.34
N ARG A 44 5.72 8.05 -0.79
CA ARG A 44 6.38 8.59 -2.01
C ARG A 44 5.43 8.90 -3.15
N GLY A 45 4.21 8.38 -3.10
CA GLY A 45 3.28 8.39 -4.22
C GLY A 45 2.86 9.78 -4.67
N ALA A 46 2.61 10.69 -3.72
CA ALA A 46 2.09 12.02 -4.03
C ALA A 46 3.10 12.98 -4.68
N ILE A 47 4.40 12.64 -4.79
CA ILE A 47 5.44 13.59 -5.20
C ILE A 47 5.16 14.22 -6.57
N VAL A 48 4.74 13.41 -7.55
CA VAL A 48 4.51 13.88 -8.92
C VAL A 48 3.31 14.82 -8.96
N PHE A 49 2.18 14.38 -8.41
CA PHE A 49 0.96 15.17 -8.31
C PHE A 49 1.17 16.48 -7.54
N LEU A 50 1.82 16.43 -6.38
CA LEU A 50 2.15 17.60 -5.57
C LEU A 50 2.99 18.61 -6.35
N SER A 51 3.98 18.15 -7.11
CA SER A 51 4.86 19.01 -7.90
C SER A 51 4.11 19.74 -9.01
N ASP A 52 3.13 19.08 -9.64
CA ASP A 52 2.29 19.70 -10.65
C ASP A 52 1.28 20.66 -10.02
N LEU A 53 0.60 20.23 -8.96
CA LEU A 53 -0.41 21.02 -8.24
C LEU A 53 0.17 22.31 -7.67
N MET A 54 1.31 22.25 -7.00
CA MET A 54 1.91 23.42 -6.35
C MET A 54 2.26 24.53 -7.36
N ARG A 55 2.54 24.19 -8.62
CA ARG A 55 2.82 25.15 -9.69
C ARG A 55 1.56 25.83 -10.25
N CYS A 56 0.39 25.22 -10.03
CA CYS A 56 -0.90 25.78 -10.41
C CYS A 56 -1.56 26.62 -9.32
N ILE A 57 -1.03 26.60 -8.08
CA ILE A 57 -1.53 27.42 -6.97
C ILE A 57 -0.89 28.82 -7.04
N THR A 58 -1.73 29.86 -7.00
CA THR A 58 -1.31 31.26 -7.22
C THR A 58 -1.18 32.09 -5.93
N ILE A 59 -1.39 31.48 -4.77
CA ILE A 59 -1.21 32.10 -3.45
C ILE A 59 0.13 31.68 -2.83
N PRO A 60 0.63 32.37 -1.78
CA PRO A 60 1.82 31.93 -1.08
C PRO A 60 1.65 30.55 -0.43
N ILE A 61 2.53 29.62 -0.79
CA ILE A 61 2.57 28.27 -0.23
C ILE A 61 3.87 28.00 0.53
N GLN A 62 3.81 27.09 1.50
CA GLN A 62 4.96 26.37 2.04
C GLN A 62 4.80 24.87 1.77
N LEU A 63 5.90 24.13 1.85
CA LEU A 63 5.94 22.70 1.57
C LEU A 63 6.58 21.97 2.74
N ASP A 64 5.96 20.86 3.14
CA ASP A 64 6.52 19.89 4.07
C ASP A 64 6.09 18.48 3.63
N PHE A 65 6.69 17.45 4.23
CA PHE A 65 6.48 16.07 3.81
C PHE A 65 6.29 15.16 5.01
N ILE A 66 5.48 14.12 4.83
CA ILE A 66 5.38 13.03 5.79
C ILE A 66 5.75 11.73 5.09
N GLY A 67 6.68 10.99 5.71
CA GLY A 67 7.14 9.69 5.25
C GLY A 67 6.53 8.59 6.08
N ILE A 68 5.87 7.64 5.43
CA ILE A 68 5.13 6.56 6.07
C ILE A 68 5.65 5.22 5.57
N SER A 69 5.78 4.25 6.49
CA SER A 69 5.90 2.85 6.14
C SER A 69 4.79 2.02 6.77
N SER A 70 4.25 1.06 6.02
CA SER A 70 3.45 -0.01 6.60
C SER A 70 4.34 -0.86 7.52
N TYR A 71 3.85 -1.24 8.70
CA TYR A 71 4.50 -2.32 9.45
C TYR A 71 4.48 -3.58 8.56
N GLY A 72 5.61 -4.28 8.47
CA GLY A 72 5.86 -5.35 7.49
C GLY A 72 4.83 -6.49 7.49
N ALA A 73 5.06 -7.49 6.64
CA ALA A 73 4.14 -8.58 6.26
C ALA A 73 3.43 -9.38 7.38
N ASN A 74 3.73 -9.12 8.67
CA ASN A 74 3.22 -9.83 9.84
C ASN A 74 2.27 -8.98 10.73
N THR A 75 1.71 -7.87 10.26
CA THR A 75 0.77 -7.06 11.06
C THR A 75 -0.56 -6.86 10.34
N GLU A 76 -1.60 -7.57 10.78
CA GLU A 76 -2.98 -7.44 10.32
C GLU A 76 -3.62 -6.07 10.66
N SER A 77 -2.93 -5.22 11.43
CA SER A 77 -3.56 -4.10 12.14
C SER A 77 -3.67 -2.80 11.35
N GLY A 78 -3.20 -2.71 10.10
CA GLY A 78 -3.15 -1.42 9.40
C GLY A 78 -2.36 -0.35 10.19
N ALA A 79 -1.47 -0.80 11.10
CA ALA A 79 -0.58 0.08 11.82
C ALA A 79 0.37 0.73 10.82
N VAL A 80 0.51 2.04 10.94
CA VAL A 80 1.31 2.88 10.07
C VAL A 80 2.45 3.46 10.89
N ARG A 81 3.70 3.31 10.45
CA ARG A 81 4.86 3.90 11.12
C ARG A 81 5.22 5.21 10.42
N LEU A 82 5.28 6.29 11.18
CA LEU A 82 5.93 7.52 10.73
C LEU A 82 7.44 7.27 10.66
N VAL A 83 8.00 7.40 9.46
CA VAL A 83 9.44 7.34 9.18
C VAL A 83 10.02 8.75 9.09
N MET A 84 9.20 9.72 8.69
CA MET A 84 9.55 11.13 8.63
C MET A 84 8.31 11.95 9.02
N ASP A 85 8.50 12.88 9.96
CA ASP A 85 7.46 13.79 10.46
C ASP A 85 7.75 15.22 9.97
N LEU A 86 6.79 16.11 10.16
CA LEU A 86 6.86 17.52 9.77
C LEU A 86 7.99 18.26 10.48
N GLU A 87 8.66 19.13 9.74
CA GLU A 87 9.60 20.10 10.30
C GLU A 87 8.91 21.40 10.71
N ILE A 88 7.82 21.76 10.03
CA ILE A 88 7.07 22.99 10.27
C ILE A 88 5.98 22.73 11.32
N ASP A 89 5.95 23.55 12.38
CA ASP A 89 4.83 23.59 13.31
C ASP A 89 3.55 24.08 12.60
N ILE A 90 2.49 23.28 12.70
CA ILE A 90 1.22 23.50 12.00
C ILE A 90 0.15 24.19 12.86
N ALA A 91 0.43 24.47 14.13
CA ALA A 91 -0.51 25.14 15.00
C ALA A 91 -0.97 26.49 14.40
N GLY A 92 -2.29 26.68 14.30
CA GLY A 92 -2.89 27.89 13.73
C GLY A 92 -2.68 28.10 12.23
N ARG A 93 -2.19 27.09 11.48
CA ARG A 93 -1.97 27.21 10.03
C ARG A 93 -3.07 26.56 9.20
N HIS A 94 -3.26 27.06 7.98
CA HIS A 94 -4.03 26.36 6.96
C HIS A 94 -3.17 25.27 6.33
N VAL A 95 -3.64 24.03 6.42
CA VAL A 95 -2.92 22.84 5.97
C VAL A 95 -3.74 22.09 4.94
N LEU A 96 -3.10 21.72 3.82
CA LEU A 96 -3.65 20.85 2.79
C LEU A 96 -2.76 19.62 2.63
N ILE A 97 -3.29 18.46 3.00
CA ILE A 97 -2.64 17.17 2.70
C ILE A 97 -2.82 16.89 1.21
N VAL A 98 -1.73 16.53 0.53
CA VAL A 98 -1.74 16.13 -0.87
C VAL A 98 -1.35 14.66 -0.98
N GLU A 99 -2.28 13.84 -1.47
CA GLU A 99 -2.17 12.39 -1.60
C GLU A 99 -2.35 11.96 -3.06
N ASP A 100 -1.72 10.86 -3.47
CA ASP A 100 -1.93 10.30 -4.81
C ASP A 100 -3.26 9.55 -4.93
N ILE A 101 -3.60 8.70 -3.96
CA ILE A 101 -4.83 7.91 -3.97
C ILE A 101 -5.42 7.71 -2.57
N VAL A 102 -6.73 7.93 -2.43
CA VAL A 102 -7.47 7.53 -1.23
C VAL A 102 -8.30 6.28 -1.50
N ASP A 103 -7.85 5.17 -0.93
CA ASP A 103 -8.47 3.86 -1.06
C ASP A 103 -9.34 3.53 0.18
N THR A 104 -8.86 2.66 1.08
CA THR A 104 -9.60 2.35 2.32
C THR A 104 -9.74 3.56 3.25
N GLY A 105 -8.89 4.57 3.09
CA GLY A 105 -8.84 5.78 3.90
C GLY A 105 -8.17 5.61 5.28
N LYS A 106 -7.81 4.39 5.69
CA LYS A 106 -7.30 4.10 7.05
C LYS A 106 -6.03 4.88 7.41
N THR A 107 -5.03 4.86 6.53
CA THR A 107 -3.77 5.59 6.72
C THR A 107 -4.03 7.08 6.86
N LEU A 108 -4.77 7.65 5.90
CA LEU A 108 -5.07 9.07 5.87
C LEU A 108 -5.93 9.50 7.06
N PHE A 109 -6.86 8.65 7.53
CA PHE A 109 -7.67 8.89 8.72
C PHE A 109 -6.83 8.97 9.98
N TYR A 110 -5.89 8.03 10.16
CA TYR A 110 -4.93 8.07 11.26
C TYR A 110 -4.08 9.34 11.20
N LEU A 111 -3.51 9.68 10.04
CA LEU A 111 -2.69 10.88 9.89
C LEU A 111 -3.48 12.16 10.15
N ALA A 112 -4.66 12.31 9.55
CA ALA A 112 -5.50 13.47 9.73
C ALA A 112 -5.89 13.63 11.22
N GLY A 113 -6.16 12.53 11.93
CA GLY A 113 -6.35 12.56 13.39
C GLY A 113 -5.15 13.11 14.14
N ASN A 114 -3.94 12.62 13.84
CA ASN A 114 -2.70 13.09 14.46
C ASN A 114 -2.40 14.56 14.14
N LEU A 115 -2.64 15.01 12.90
CA LEU A 115 -2.41 16.40 12.49
C LEU A 115 -3.44 17.35 13.10
N ARG A 116 -4.72 16.96 13.20
CA ARG A 116 -5.74 17.77 13.91
C ARG A 116 -5.38 18.00 15.38
N ALA A 117 -4.77 17.01 16.04
CA ALA A 117 -4.31 17.15 17.42
C ALA A 117 -3.23 18.25 17.60
N ARG A 118 -2.54 18.63 16.52
CA ARG A 118 -1.57 19.75 16.49
C ARG A 118 -2.24 21.12 16.27
N GLN A 119 -3.57 21.17 16.26
CA GLN A 119 -4.38 22.39 16.23
C GLN A 119 -4.12 23.34 15.03
N PRO A 120 -4.13 22.85 13.77
CA PRO A 120 -4.12 23.73 12.60
C PRO A 120 -5.39 24.59 12.56
N ALA A 121 -5.31 25.76 11.91
CA ALA A 121 -6.48 26.60 11.65
C ALA A 121 -7.49 25.92 10.71
N SER A 122 -7.00 25.16 9.73
CA SER A 122 -7.81 24.24 8.94
C SER A 122 -6.95 23.05 8.49
N LEU A 123 -7.56 21.88 8.37
CA LEU A 123 -6.94 20.71 7.75
C LEU A 123 -7.87 20.16 6.67
N ARG A 124 -7.44 20.24 5.41
CA ARG A 124 -8.14 19.70 4.24
C ARG A 124 -7.28 18.68 3.50
N ILE A 125 -7.90 17.93 2.60
CA ILE A 125 -7.29 16.85 1.83
C ILE A 125 -7.54 17.07 0.33
N CYS A 126 -6.46 17.02 -0.45
CA CYS A 126 -6.49 16.96 -1.90
C CYS A 126 -5.91 15.62 -2.35
N ALA A 127 -6.66 14.85 -3.11
CA ALA A 127 -6.20 13.59 -3.67
C ALA A 127 -6.34 13.58 -5.18
N LEU A 128 -5.33 13.07 -5.88
CA LEU A 128 -5.44 12.88 -7.33
C LEU A 128 -6.51 11.86 -7.66
N LEU A 129 -6.51 10.71 -6.98
CA LEU A 129 -7.45 9.62 -7.20
C LEU A 129 -8.26 9.34 -5.93
N ASP A 130 -9.55 9.07 -6.08
CA ASP A 130 -10.39 8.59 -4.99
C ASP A 130 -11.14 7.31 -5.40
N LYS A 131 -11.25 6.35 -4.46
CA LYS A 131 -12.05 5.13 -4.60
C LYS A 131 -13.12 5.08 -3.51
N PRO A 132 -14.23 5.84 -3.66
CA PRO A 132 -15.26 5.92 -2.62
C PRO A 132 -15.83 4.55 -2.22
N GLU A 133 -15.98 3.63 -3.17
CA GLU A 133 -16.54 2.29 -2.95
C GLU A 133 -15.70 1.40 -2.02
N ARG A 134 -14.42 1.75 -1.79
CA ARG A 134 -13.51 1.00 -0.93
C ARG A 134 -13.36 1.59 0.47
N ARG A 135 -14.03 2.70 0.74
CA ARG A 135 -13.86 3.44 1.98
C ARG A 135 -14.27 2.59 3.19
N GLN A 136 -13.41 2.53 4.19
CA GLN A 136 -13.63 1.76 5.44
C GLN A 136 -13.71 2.64 6.69
N VAL A 137 -13.42 3.93 6.56
CA VAL A 137 -13.39 4.91 7.66
C VAL A 137 -13.99 6.23 7.19
N PRO A 138 -14.59 7.04 8.08
CA PRO A 138 -15.18 8.32 7.70
C PRO A 138 -14.07 9.36 7.44
N ILE A 139 -13.62 9.43 6.20
CA ILE A 139 -12.71 10.48 5.74
C ILE A 139 -13.21 11.06 4.42
N ASP A 140 -13.37 12.38 4.45
CA ASP A 140 -13.79 13.18 3.32
C ASP A 140 -12.56 13.72 2.59
N VAL A 141 -12.65 13.79 1.27
CA VAL A 141 -11.62 14.38 0.41
C VAL A 141 -12.18 15.70 -0.13
N ASP A 142 -11.60 16.83 0.29
CA ASP A 142 -12.10 18.16 -0.06
C ASP A 142 -11.88 18.49 -1.55
N TYR A 143 -10.78 18.00 -2.13
CA TYR A 143 -10.42 18.21 -3.52
C TYR A 143 -10.08 16.87 -4.19
N VAL A 144 -10.95 16.41 -5.08
CA VAL A 144 -10.76 15.15 -5.81
C VAL A 144 -10.34 15.44 -7.24
N GLY A 145 -9.21 14.87 -7.68
CA GLY A 145 -8.83 14.89 -9.09
C GLY A 145 -9.79 14.04 -9.92
N PHE A 146 -9.80 12.74 -9.67
CA PHE A 146 -10.61 11.75 -10.39
C PHE A 146 -11.16 10.70 -9.42
N GLU A 147 -12.46 10.46 -9.47
CA GLU A 147 -13.03 9.23 -8.91
C GLU A 147 -12.79 8.07 -9.88
N ILE A 148 -12.27 6.95 -9.38
CA ILE A 148 -11.94 5.78 -10.18
C ILE A 148 -12.55 4.51 -9.60
N PRO A 149 -12.86 3.50 -10.45
CA PRO A 149 -13.29 2.19 -9.96
C PRO A 149 -12.15 1.45 -9.24
N ASP A 150 -12.47 0.35 -8.55
CA ASP A 150 -11.48 -0.52 -7.95
C ASP A 150 -10.66 -1.30 -8.98
N LYS A 151 -9.67 -0.61 -9.54
CA LYS A 151 -8.65 -1.17 -10.42
C LYS A 151 -7.26 -0.99 -9.84
N PHE A 152 -6.34 -1.91 -10.15
CA PHE A 152 -4.96 -1.78 -9.74
C PHE A 152 -4.23 -0.78 -10.66
N VAL A 153 -3.98 0.43 -10.16
CA VAL A 153 -3.46 1.55 -10.95
C VAL A 153 -1.99 1.85 -10.64
N VAL A 154 -1.25 2.27 -11.66
CA VAL A 154 0.16 2.68 -11.58
C VAL A 154 0.39 3.91 -12.45
N GLY A 155 1.54 4.57 -12.26
CA GLY A 155 1.90 5.76 -13.02
C GLY A 155 1.60 7.05 -12.30
N TYR A 156 2.23 8.13 -12.76
CA TYR A 156 2.09 9.47 -12.20
C TYR A 156 2.32 9.51 -10.67
N GLY A 157 3.39 8.83 -10.22
CA GLY A 157 3.75 8.69 -8.81
C GLY A 157 3.32 7.36 -8.17
N LEU A 158 2.22 6.74 -8.63
CA LEU A 158 1.74 5.43 -8.17
C LEU A 158 2.66 4.31 -8.65
N ASP A 159 2.85 3.28 -7.83
CA ASP A 159 3.78 2.19 -8.12
C ASP A 159 3.18 0.80 -8.02
N PHE A 160 3.93 -0.11 -8.62
CA PHE A 160 3.90 -1.54 -8.31
C PHE A 160 5.33 -2.02 -8.16
N ALA A 161 5.67 -2.56 -6.98
CA ALA A 161 7.02 -3.00 -6.65
C ALA A 161 8.09 -1.94 -6.95
N GLU A 162 7.80 -0.67 -6.60
CA GLU A 162 8.63 0.52 -6.88
C GLU A 162 8.79 0.90 -8.37
N GLY A 163 8.19 0.14 -9.29
CA GLY A 163 8.15 0.45 -10.71
C GLY A 163 7.05 1.44 -11.11
N TYR A 164 7.04 1.83 -12.38
CA TYR A 164 5.96 2.56 -13.07
C TYR A 164 5.67 4.01 -12.63
N ARG A 165 6.18 4.49 -11.49
CA ARG A 165 5.93 5.87 -10.99
C ARG A 165 6.18 6.97 -12.04
N ASN A 166 7.10 6.73 -12.97
CA ASN A 166 7.55 7.67 -14.00
C ASN A 166 6.65 7.73 -15.25
N LEU A 167 5.58 6.92 -15.33
CA LEU A 167 4.61 7.06 -16.42
C LEU A 167 3.87 8.41 -16.30
N PRO A 168 3.64 9.14 -17.39
CA PRO A 168 3.02 10.47 -17.34
C PRO A 168 1.50 10.43 -17.20
N PHE A 169 0.91 9.23 -17.14
CA PHE A 169 -0.51 8.97 -17.06
C PHE A 169 -0.80 7.95 -15.94
N VAL A 170 -2.07 7.82 -15.55
CA VAL A 170 -2.52 6.74 -14.68
C VAL A 170 -3.04 5.59 -15.54
N GLY A 171 -2.40 4.44 -15.43
CA GLY A 171 -2.74 3.22 -16.16
C GLY A 171 -3.18 2.10 -15.22
N VAL A 172 -3.99 1.17 -15.75
CA VAL A 172 -4.32 -0.07 -15.06
C VAL A 172 -3.28 -1.11 -15.41
N LEU A 173 -2.66 -1.70 -14.40
CA LEU A 173 -1.65 -2.75 -14.61
C LEU A 173 -2.33 -4.04 -15.08
N LYS A 174 -1.70 -4.79 -15.99
CA LYS A 174 -2.23 -6.08 -16.44
C LYS A 174 -2.38 -7.04 -15.26
N GLU A 175 -3.52 -7.72 -15.23
CA GLU A 175 -3.96 -8.55 -14.09
C GLU A 175 -2.96 -9.61 -13.66
N HIS A 176 -2.35 -10.31 -14.62
CA HIS A 176 -1.37 -11.36 -14.33
C HIS A 176 -0.12 -10.84 -13.60
N LEU A 177 0.27 -9.58 -13.79
CA LEU A 177 1.49 -9.02 -13.18
C LEU A 177 1.32 -8.81 -11.68
N TYR A 178 0.17 -8.27 -11.25
CA TYR A 178 -0.07 -8.04 -9.82
C TYR A 178 -0.68 -9.25 -9.12
N LYS A 179 -1.51 -10.06 -9.79
CA LYS A 179 -2.05 -11.28 -9.17
C LYS A 179 -0.94 -12.26 -8.79
N GLU A 180 0.08 -12.43 -9.62
CA GLU A 180 1.23 -13.29 -9.29
C GLU A 180 1.94 -12.79 -8.02
N VAL A 181 2.25 -11.51 -7.92
CA VAL A 181 2.94 -10.95 -6.74
C VAL A 181 2.06 -10.97 -5.49
N LEU A 182 0.77 -10.62 -5.62
CA LEU A 182 -0.19 -10.68 -4.52
C LEU A 182 -0.38 -12.12 -4.04
N MET A 183 -0.42 -13.08 -4.95
CA MET A 183 -0.52 -14.49 -4.64
C MET A 183 0.72 -14.97 -3.90
N ARG A 184 1.92 -14.72 -4.43
CA ARG A 184 3.19 -15.06 -3.76
C ARG A 184 3.24 -14.45 -2.36
N SER A 185 2.83 -13.19 -2.21
CA SER A 185 2.74 -12.51 -0.91
C SER A 185 1.71 -13.17 0.03
N ALA A 186 0.57 -13.62 -0.49
CA ALA A 186 -0.42 -14.37 0.28
C ALA A 186 0.11 -15.72 0.76
N ILE A 187 0.86 -16.44 -0.09
CA ILE A 187 1.52 -17.70 0.28
C ILE A 187 2.53 -17.45 1.40
N VAL A 188 3.42 -16.46 1.26
CA VAL A 188 4.39 -16.09 2.32
C VAL A 188 3.69 -15.77 3.63
N ARG A 189 2.62 -14.95 3.61
CA ARG A 189 1.87 -14.60 4.82
C ARG A 189 1.27 -15.82 5.51
N LYS A 190 0.59 -16.69 4.76
CA LYS A 190 -0.02 -17.90 5.32
C LYS A 190 1.02 -18.86 5.88
N MET A 191 2.17 -18.99 5.23
CA MET A 191 3.31 -19.75 5.75
C MET A 191 3.85 -19.13 7.05
N ASN A 192 4.01 -17.81 7.11
CA ASN A 192 4.46 -17.12 8.31
C ASN A 192 3.47 -17.26 9.48
N SER A 193 2.17 -17.14 9.24
CA SER A 193 1.14 -17.38 10.26
C SER A 193 1.16 -18.82 10.78
N TYR A 194 1.42 -19.81 9.92
CA TYR A 194 1.62 -21.20 10.36
C TYR A 194 2.89 -21.35 11.22
N LEU A 195 4.02 -20.82 10.76
CA LEU A 195 5.30 -20.85 11.49
C LEU A 195 5.21 -20.11 12.83
N GLY A 196 4.46 -19.01 12.88
CA GLY A 196 4.14 -18.23 14.08
C GLY A 196 3.08 -18.85 14.98
N GLN A 197 2.55 -20.02 14.62
CA GLN A 197 1.48 -20.73 15.33
C GLN A 197 0.16 -19.95 15.47
N GLU A 198 -0.07 -18.97 14.59
CA GLU A 198 -1.33 -18.20 14.52
C GLU A 198 -2.46 -19.03 13.89
N ILE A 199 -2.11 -19.96 12.99
CA ILE A 199 -3.04 -20.87 12.35
C ILE A 199 -2.56 -22.33 12.42
N PRO A 200 -3.46 -23.31 12.54
CA PRO A 200 -3.09 -24.72 12.46
C PRO A 200 -2.73 -25.12 11.01
N LEU A 201 -1.99 -26.22 10.86
CA LEU A 201 -1.63 -26.78 9.55
C LEU A 201 -2.86 -27.05 8.67
N SER A 202 -3.96 -27.55 9.25
CA SER A 202 -5.19 -27.81 8.52
C SER A 202 -5.73 -26.56 7.83
N ALA A 203 -5.74 -25.42 8.52
CA ALA A 203 -6.20 -24.16 7.95
C ALA A 203 -5.30 -23.66 6.82
N LEU A 204 -3.97 -23.89 6.91
CA LEU A 204 -3.04 -23.60 5.82
C LEU A 204 -3.31 -24.48 4.59
N VAL A 205 -3.53 -25.78 4.80
CA VAL A 205 -3.80 -26.75 3.71
C VAL A 205 -5.15 -26.50 3.05
N ASP A 206 -6.19 -26.23 3.84
CA ASP A 206 -7.53 -25.93 3.33
C ASP A 206 -7.49 -24.67 2.46
N TRP A 207 -6.86 -23.60 2.95
CA TRP A 207 -6.62 -22.39 2.17
C TRP A 207 -5.86 -22.65 0.87
N ALA A 208 -4.81 -23.47 0.89
CA ALA A 208 -4.03 -23.81 -0.29
C ALA A 208 -4.86 -24.58 -1.33
N ARG A 209 -5.73 -25.51 -0.88
CA ARG A 209 -6.62 -26.29 -1.75
C ARG A 209 -7.68 -25.40 -2.40
N GLU A 210 -8.32 -24.53 -1.63
CA GLU A 210 -9.29 -23.56 -2.13
C GLU A 210 -8.64 -22.65 -3.18
N THR A 211 -7.45 -22.13 -2.89
CA THR A 211 -6.69 -21.26 -3.79
C THR A 211 -6.34 -21.96 -5.10
N LEU A 212 -5.90 -23.23 -5.05
CA LEU A 212 -5.67 -24.05 -6.24
C LEU A 212 -6.93 -24.28 -7.07
N SER A 213 -8.08 -24.44 -6.42
CA SER A 213 -9.36 -24.69 -7.09
C SER A 213 -9.94 -23.45 -7.78
N ALA A 214 -9.59 -22.25 -7.31
CA ALA A 214 -10.07 -20.98 -7.86
C ALA A 214 -9.50 -20.67 -9.27
N GLY A 215 -8.40 -21.32 -9.68
CA GLY A 215 -7.90 -21.29 -11.06
C GLY A 215 -7.12 -20.04 -11.48
N GLU A 216 -6.83 -19.11 -10.57
CA GLU A 216 -6.17 -17.83 -10.86
C GLU A 216 -4.65 -17.83 -10.56
N LEU A 217 -3.95 -18.93 -10.85
CA LEU A 217 -2.54 -19.11 -10.47
C LEU A 217 -1.62 -19.18 -11.69
N SER A 218 -0.43 -18.61 -11.55
CA SER A 218 0.68 -18.93 -12.44
C SER A 218 1.01 -20.43 -12.33
N ALA A 219 1.64 -21.00 -13.36
CA ALA A 219 2.06 -22.40 -13.33
C ALA A 219 3.00 -22.69 -12.14
N ASP A 220 3.89 -21.74 -11.83
CA ASP A 220 4.85 -21.84 -10.74
C ASP A 220 4.17 -21.78 -9.36
N ASP A 221 3.24 -20.85 -9.15
CA ASP A 221 2.51 -20.74 -7.88
C ASP A 221 1.59 -21.95 -7.65
N GLY A 222 0.96 -22.45 -8.72
CA GLY A 222 0.17 -23.69 -8.68
C GLY A 222 1.03 -24.90 -8.33
N ALA A 223 2.24 -25.01 -8.88
CA ALA A 223 3.18 -26.07 -8.52
C ALA A 223 3.68 -25.93 -7.07
N LEU A 224 3.87 -24.70 -6.58
CA LEU A 224 4.27 -24.42 -5.21
C LEU A 224 3.19 -24.83 -4.19
N LEU A 225 1.92 -24.45 -4.43
CA LEU A 225 0.82 -24.81 -3.53
C LEU A 225 0.56 -26.32 -3.49
N LYS A 226 0.69 -27.02 -4.63
CA LYS A 226 0.61 -28.48 -4.66
C LYS A 226 1.69 -29.13 -3.81
N ASP A 227 2.94 -28.67 -3.98
CA ASP A 227 4.09 -29.15 -3.20
C ASP A 227 3.92 -28.88 -1.70
N LEU A 228 3.38 -27.72 -1.31
CA LEU A 228 2.98 -27.43 0.08
C LEU A 228 1.99 -28.47 0.61
N ILE A 229 0.91 -28.74 -0.13
CA ILE A 229 -0.15 -29.69 0.28
C ILE A 229 0.41 -31.11 0.39
N ASP A 230 1.20 -31.53 -0.59
CA ASP A 230 1.79 -32.88 -0.63
C ASP A 230 2.75 -33.10 0.55
N ARG A 231 3.55 -32.08 0.90
CA ARG A 231 4.44 -32.12 2.06
C ARG A 231 3.71 -32.05 3.39
N ALA A 232 2.61 -31.31 3.46
CA ALA A 232 1.80 -31.19 4.66
C ALA A 232 1.11 -32.53 5.05
N GLY A 233 0.96 -33.46 4.11
CA GLY A 233 0.23 -34.72 4.33
C GLY A 233 0.68 -35.88 3.45
N GLN A 234 1.96 -36.25 3.46
CA GLN A 234 2.42 -37.45 2.74
C GLN A 234 1.71 -38.73 3.25
N PRO A 235 0.98 -39.45 2.38
CA PRO A 235 0.43 -40.76 2.74
C PRO A 235 1.57 -41.76 2.97
N GLY A 236 1.64 -42.36 4.16
CA GLY A 236 2.55 -43.48 4.45
C GLY A 236 3.86 -43.14 5.17
N THR A 237 4.09 -41.89 5.57
CA THR A 237 5.22 -41.53 6.46
C THR A 237 4.76 -41.32 7.90
N ARG A 238 5.63 -41.57 8.89
CA ARG A 238 5.35 -41.35 10.34
C ARG A 238 5.40 -39.86 10.75
N ARG A 239 5.61 -38.94 9.80
CA ARG A 239 5.70 -37.49 10.04
C ARG A 239 4.41 -36.84 9.56
N PHE A 240 3.66 -36.28 10.50
CA PHE A 240 2.54 -35.38 10.21
C PHE A 240 3.04 -33.94 10.34
N GLY A 241 2.90 -33.16 9.27
CA GLY A 241 3.20 -31.73 9.24
C GLY A 241 4.48 -31.32 8.52
N LEU A 242 4.55 -30.02 8.24
CA LEU A 242 5.69 -29.39 7.55
C LEU A 242 6.87 -29.26 8.51
N THR A 243 8.03 -29.78 8.11
CA THR A 243 9.28 -29.54 8.85
C THR A 243 9.80 -28.12 8.60
N LEU A 244 10.74 -27.67 9.43
CA LEU A 244 11.43 -26.39 9.18
C LEU A 244 12.17 -26.37 7.84
N GLU A 245 12.71 -27.52 7.39
CA GLU A 245 13.35 -27.66 6.09
C GLU A 245 12.35 -27.52 4.94
N ASP A 246 11.15 -28.10 5.09
CA ASP A 246 10.07 -27.92 4.10
C ASP A 246 9.65 -26.45 4.00
N CYS A 247 9.54 -25.78 5.15
CA CYS A 247 9.16 -24.37 5.20
C CYS A 247 10.24 -23.47 4.58
N ASP A 248 11.51 -23.69 4.90
CA ASP A 248 12.63 -22.95 4.29
C ASP A 248 12.70 -23.17 2.77
N TYR A 249 12.53 -24.41 2.31
CA TYR A 249 12.50 -24.74 0.88
C TYR A 249 11.38 -23.99 0.14
N LEU A 250 10.15 -24.03 0.66
CA LEU A 250 9.00 -23.36 0.06
C LEU A 250 9.15 -21.84 0.08
N LEU A 251 9.68 -21.25 1.17
CA LEU A 251 9.94 -19.81 1.26
C LEU A 251 11.03 -19.36 0.29
N ARG A 252 12.10 -20.15 0.09
CA ARG A 252 13.15 -19.84 -0.89
C ARG A 252 12.65 -19.81 -2.33
N ARG A 253 11.68 -20.67 -2.68
CA ARG A 253 11.01 -20.62 -3.99
C ARG A 253 10.25 -19.30 -4.20
N LEU A 254 9.85 -18.64 -3.11
CA LEU A 254 9.22 -17.31 -3.11
C LEU A 254 10.25 -16.16 -2.98
N GLY A 255 11.55 -16.45 -3.04
CA GLY A 255 12.61 -15.46 -2.84
C GLY A 255 12.73 -14.95 -1.41
N GLN A 256 12.19 -15.68 -0.43
CA GLN A 256 12.29 -15.37 0.99
C GLN A 256 13.30 -16.29 1.69
N GLU A 257 13.93 -15.79 2.75
CA GLU A 257 14.77 -16.59 3.63
C GLU A 257 14.07 -16.79 4.97
N LEU A 258 14.03 -18.03 5.46
CA LEU A 258 13.55 -18.29 6.81
C LEU A 258 14.54 -17.72 7.84
N ARG A 259 14.08 -16.77 8.65
CA ARG A 259 14.86 -16.22 9.76
C ARG A 259 14.31 -16.71 11.09
N VAL A 260 15.06 -17.57 11.76
CA VAL A 260 14.73 -18.04 13.11
C VAL A 260 15.38 -17.10 14.12
N SER A 261 14.55 -16.35 14.85
CA SER A 261 15.03 -15.59 16.02
C SER A 261 14.90 -16.48 17.26
N THR A 262 16.02 -16.81 17.89
CA THR A 262 15.99 -17.42 19.21
C THR A 262 15.81 -16.30 20.23
N ALA A 263 14.58 -16.10 20.72
CA ALA A 263 14.41 -15.34 21.96
C ALA A 263 15.15 -16.11 23.08
N PRO A 264 15.96 -15.44 23.93
CA PRO A 264 16.55 -16.11 25.07
C PRO A 264 15.42 -16.69 25.92
N ALA A 265 15.52 -17.98 26.24
CA ALA A 265 14.56 -18.66 27.08
C ALA A 265 14.50 -17.94 28.44
N ASN A 266 13.37 -17.29 28.73
CA ASN A 266 13.10 -16.79 30.07
C ASN A 266 12.98 -17.99 31.02
N GLY A 267 13.98 -18.13 31.88
CA GLY A 267 14.01 -19.07 33.02
C GLY A 267 15.45 -19.42 33.38
N GLN A 268 15.95 -19.33 34.61
CA GLN A 268 15.33 -19.18 35.92
C GLN A 268 16.37 -18.55 36.87
N ALA A 269 15.85 -17.97 37.96
CA ALA A 269 16.59 -17.60 39.16
C ALA A 269 17.57 -18.69 39.62
N GLY A 270 18.73 -18.27 40.13
CA GLY A 270 19.74 -19.18 40.66
C GLY A 270 20.82 -18.49 41.50
N ARG A 271 20.42 -18.04 42.69
CA ARG A 271 21.20 -17.67 43.89
C ARG A 271 21.92 -16.32 43.92
#